data_AF-A0A5C1D596-F1
#
_entry.id   AF-A0A5C1D596-F1
#
_cell.length_a   1.000
_cell.length_b   1.000
_cell.length_c   1.000
_cell.angle_alpha   90.00
_cell.angle_beta   90.00
_cell.angle_gamma   90.00
#
_symmetry.space_group_name_H-M   'P 1'
#
loop_
_entity.id
_entity.type
_entity.pdbx_description
1 polymer ?
#
loop_
_entity_poly.entity_id
_entity_poly.type
_entity_poly.pdbx_seq_one_letter_code
_entity_poly.pdbx_strand_id
1 'polypeptide(L)' 'IHIGFTLGVMMAVYVAGGVSGAHVNPAVSLAMVVLGKLPIKKFPVYVAAQFLGAFAGSCAV' A
#
# COMPACT_ATOMS: atom_id res chain seq x y z
N ILE A 1 0.36 -18.04 10.74
CA ILE A 1 0.63 -16.58 10.65
C ILE A 1 1.15 -16.17 9.27
N HIS A 2 2.22 -16.78 8.74
CA HIS A 2 2.85 -16.39 7.47
C HIS A 2 1.92 -16.52 6.25
N ILE A 3 1.26 -17.66 6.07
CA ILE A 3 0.39 -17.92 4.92
C ILE A 3 -0.79 -16.94 4.88
N GLY A 4 -1.41 -16.65 6.03
CA GLY A 4 -2.52 -15.71 6.13
C GLY A 4 -2.12 -14.29 5.74
N PHE A 5 -0.96 -13.83 6.20
CA PHE A 5 -0.43 -12.52 5.83
C PHE A 5 -0.12 -12.43 4.33
N THR A 6 0.57 -13.43 3.77
CA THR A 6 0.93 -13.42 2.34
C THR A 6 -0.30 -13.49 1.43
N LEU A 7 -1.33 -14.26 1.81
CA LEU A 7 -2.57 -14.35 1.06
C LEU A 7 -3.36 -13.02 1.12
N GLY A 8 -3.38 -12.37 2.29
CA GLY A 8 -4.00 -11.06 2.47
C GLY A 8 -3.33 -9.98 1.61
N VAL A 9 -1.98 -9.93 1.59
CA VAL A 9 -1.24 -9.01 0.73
C VAL A 9 -1.47 -9.30 -0.75
N MET A 10 -1.53 -10.58 -1.15
CA MET A 10 -1.83 -10.98 -2.53
C MET A 10 -3.21 -10.48 -2.97
N MET A 11 -4.23 -10.61 -2.13
CA MET A 11 -5.57 -10.07 -2.40
C MET A 11 -5.56 -8.54 -2.53
N ALA A 12 -4.87 -7.84 -1.61
CA ALA A 12 -4.72 -6.39 -1.68
C ALA A 12 -4.06 -5.93 -2.98
N VAL A 13 -3.06 -6.67 -3.48
CA VAL A 13 -2.40 -6.39 -4.76
C VAL A 13 -3.33 -6.63 -5.94
N TYR A 14 -4.09 -7.73 -5.94
CA TYR A 14 -5.01 -8.05 -7.03
C TYR A 14 -6.11 -6.99 -7.19
N VAL A 15 -6.61 -6.46 -6.07
CA VAL A 15 -7.64 -5.41 -6.07
C VAL A 15 -7.07 -4.04 -6.40
N ALA A 16 -5.94 -3.65 -5.79
CA ALA A 16 -5.41 -2.28 -5.90
C ALA A 16 -4.42 -2.07 -7.05
N GLY A 17 -3.98 -3.14 -7.73
CA GLY A 17 -2.91 -3.14 -8.72
C GLY A 17 -3.22 -2.28 -9.95
N GLY A 18 -4.45 -2.34 -10.47
CA GLY A 18 -4.84 -1.62 -11.68
C GLY A 18 -4.92 -0.08 -11.53
N VAL A 19 -5.09 0.43 -10.31
CA VAL A 19 -5.32 1.87 -10.07
C VAL A 19 -4.12 2.53 -9.39
N SER A 20 -3.54 1.87 -8.38
CA SER A 20 -2.51 2.46 -7.51
C SER A 20 -1.11 1.84 -7.67
N GLY A 21 -0.97 0.84 -8.56
CA GLY A 21 0.24 0.01 -8.63
C GLY A 21 0.44 -0.89 -7.41
N ALA A 22 -0.56 -0.98 -6.54
CA ALA A 22 -0.56 -1.77 -5.31
C ALA A 22 0.71 -1.61 -4.47
N HIS A 23 1.06 -0.38 -4.11
CA HIS A 23 2.22 -0.16 -3.24
C HIS A 23 2.00 -0.79 -1.86
N VAL A 24 0.80 -0.65 -1.28
CA VAL A 24 0.32 -1.21 0.01
C VAL A 24 1.29 -1.06 1.20
N ASN A 25 2.33 -0.23 1.03
CA ASN A 25 3.45 -0.09 1.94
C ASN A 25 4.15 1.25 1.66
N PRO A 26 4.38 2.09 2.68
CA PRO A 26 5.03 3.38 2.51
C PRO A 26 6.49 3.23 2.04
N ALA A 27 7.18 2.15 2.40
CA ALA A 27 8.55 1.87 1.93
C ALA A 27 8.59 1.61 0.41
N VAL A 28 7.59 0.89 -0.11
CA VAL A 28 7.47 0.63 -1.56
C VAL A 28 7.10 1.91 -2.30
N SER A 29 6.18 2.72 -1.75
CA SER A 29 5.88 4.04 -2.30
C SER A 29 7.12 4.93 -2.35
N LEU A 30 7.98 4.90 -1.32
CA LEU A 30 9.21 5.69 -1.27
C LEU A 30 10.22 5.21 -2.31
N ALA A 31 10.39 3.89 -2.45
CA ALA A 31 11.23 3.32 -3.49
C ALA A 31 10.76 3.74 -4.90
N MET A 32 9.45 3.76 -5.14
CA MET A 32 8.88 4.21 -6.42
C MET A 32 9.06 5.72 -6.68
N VAL A 33 9.10 6.54 -5.63
CA VAL A 33 9.46 7.96 -5.72
C VAL A 33 10.94 8.12 -6.08
N VAL A 34 11.84 7.38 -5.41
CA VAL A 34 13.29 7.42 -5.69
C VAL A 34 13.58 6.95 -7.12
N LEU A 35 12.84 5.96 -7.61
CA LEU A 35 12.93 5.47 -8.99
C LEU A 35 12.24 6.37 -10.03
N GLY A 36 11.65 7.51 -9.60
CA GLY A 36 11.00 8.48 -10.49
C GLY A 36 9.66 8.02 -11.08
N LYS A 37 9.11 6.89 -10.62
CA LYS A 37 7.85 6.31 -11.11
C LYS A 37 6.60 6.89 -10.43
N LEU A 38 6.78 7.57 -9.29
CA LEU A 38 5.70 8.26 -8.57
C LEU A 38 6.10 9.74 -8.31
N PRO A 39 5.22 10.71 -8.63
CA PRO A 39 5.49 12.11 -8.31
C PRO A 39 5.49 12.33 -6.78
N ILE A 40 6.50 13.03 -6.28
CA ILE A 40 6.73 13.29 -4.85
C ILE A 40 5.52 13.93 -4.15
N LYS A 41 4.73 14.72 -4.89
CA LYS A 41 3.50 15.35 -4.37
C LYS A 41 2.40 14.35 -4.01
N LYS A 42 2.36 13.18 -4.66
CA LYS A 42 1.38 12.11 -4.37
C LYS A 42 1.85 11.18 -3.25
N PHE A 43 3.14 11.16 -2.92
CA PHE A 43 3.70 10.34 -1.86
C PHE A 43 3.01 10.53 -0.49
N PRO A 44 2.82 11.75 0.06
CA PRO A 44 2.18 11.91 1.37
C PRO A 44 0.72 11.44 1.38
N VAL A 45 0.01 11.57 0.27
CA VAL A 45 -1.37 11.07 0.13
C VAL A 45 -1.40 9.53 0.13
N TYR A 46 -0.45 8.88 -0.55
CA TYR A 46 -0.29 7.42 -0.51
C TYR A 46 0.01 6.91 0.88
N VAL A 47 0.93 7.57 1.59
CA VAL A 47 1.31 7.19 2.96
C VAL A 47 0.12 7.34 3.92
N ALA A 48 -0.58 8.47 3.87
CA ALA A 48 -1.76 8.69 4.70
C ALA A 48 -2.88 7.65 4.45
N ALA A 49 -3.16 7.35 3.17
CA ALA A 49 -4.15 6.33 2.81
C ALA A 49 -3.77 4.93 3.31
N GLN A 50 -2.48 4.56 3.23
CA GLN A 50 -1.98 3.28 3.73
C GLN A 50 -2.11 3.16 5.26
N PHE A 51 -1.79 4.22 6.00
CA PHE A 51 -1.95 4.24 7.46
C PHE A 51 -3.41 4.21 7.90
N LEU A 52 -4.28 4.99 7.23
CA LEU A 52 -5.73 4.97 7.52
C LEU A 52 -6.35 3.61 7.22
N GLY A 53 -5.98 2.98 6.10
CA GLY A 53 -6.44 1.64 5.75
C GLY A 53 -5.96 0.57 6.75
N ALA A 54 -4.70 0.64 7.18
CA ALA A 54 -4.16 -0.26 8.20
C ALA A 54 -4.85 -0.08 9.55
N PHE A 55 -5.10 1.16 9.97
CA PHE A 55 -5.81 1.47 11.21
C PHE A 55 -7.26 0.97 11.17
N ALA A 56 -8.00 1.30 10.11
CA ALA A 56 -9.39 0.86 9.96
C ALA A 56 -9.50 -0.67 9.89
N GLY A 57 -8.58 -1.35 9.19
CA GLY A 57 -8.50 -2.80 9.16
C GLY A 57 -8.22 -3.41 10.54
N SER A 58 -7.34 -2.80 11.32
CA SER A 58 -7.06 -3.22 12.70
C SER A 58 -8.20 -2.92 13.68
N CYS A 59 -9.08 -1.95 13.40
CA CYS A 59 -10.27 -1.69 14.20
C CYS A 59 -11.44 -2.62 13.84
N ALA A 60 -11.48 -3.12 12.61
CA ALA A 60 -12.56 -3.96 12.10
C ALA A 60 -12.42 -5.46 12.46
N VAL A 61 -11.24 -5.86 12.94
CA VAL A 61 -10.90 -7.20 13.43
C VAL A 61 -10.67 -7.13 14.93
#